data_AF-A0A369RI45-F1
#
_entry.id   AF-A0A369RI45-F1
#
_cell.length_a   1.000
_cell.length_b   1.000
_cell.length_c   1.000
_cell.angle_alpha   90.00
_cell.angle_beta   90.00
_cell.angle_gamma   90.00
#
_symmetry.space_group_name_H-M   'P 1'
#
loop_
_entity.id
_entity.type
_entity.pdbx_description
1 polymer ?
#
loop_
_entity_poly.entity_id
_entity_poly.type
_entity_poly.pdbx_seq_one_letter_code
_entity_poly.pdbx_strand_id
1 'polypeptide(L)'
;MFIEGEEEILPSSPFVAGLIAKVDSEQGFWHSPSNKEINGIVGTSRPIDFTLGNTNCRANHLNENEVTTIIHQNGYRLWGNRTCSNDSKWAFLSVRRTADLINDSLLRAHLWAVDRNITKTYIDDVIEGVNSYLANLKAQGAIISGKCYATPELNTPANIASGKVYFDFEFTPPYPAEQIIFRSHLVNIS
;
A
#
# COMPACT_ATOMS: atom_id res chain seq x y z
N MET A 1 19.14 -7.79 -18.46
CA MET A 1 18.37 -9.03 -18.70
C MET A 1 18.89 -9.66 -19.97
N PHE A 2 18.82 -10.98 -20.14
CA PHE A 2 19.17 -11.57 -21.42
C PHE A 2 18.03 -11.43 -22.43
N ILE A 3 18.30 -10.77 -23.56
CA ILE A 3 17.40 -10.68 -24.72
C ILE A 3 18.20 -11.23 -25.90
N GLU A 4 17.65 -12.25 -26.57
CA GLU A 4 18.31 -12.93 -27.70
C GLU A 4 19.74 -13.43 -27.41
N GLY A 5 20.06 -13.70 -26.13
CA GLY A 5 21.37 -14.19 -25.68
C GLY A 5 22.36 -13.10 -25.26
N GLU A 6 22.00 -11.82 -25.36
CA GLU A 6 22.84 -10.69 -24.95
C GLU A 6 22.30 -9.98 -23.71
N GLU A 7 23.19 -9.39 -22.91
CA GLU A 7 22.79 -8.58 -21.76
C GLU A 7 22.31 -7.20 -22.20
N GLU A 8 21.02 -6.93 -22.00
CA GLU A 8 20.44 -5.61 -22.24
C GLU A 8 20.11 -4.86 -20.94
N ILE A 9 20.36 -3.54 -20.97
CA ILE A 9 19.98 -2.60 -19.92
C ILE A 9 18.58 -2.07 -20.22
N LEU A 10 17.64 -2.36 -19.32
CA LEU A 10 16.27 -1.88 -19.40
C LEU A 10 15.92 -1.03 -18.17
N PRO A 11 14.92 -0.13 -18.27
CA PRO A 11 14.34 0.52 -17.10
C PRO A 11 13.84 -0.51 -16.08
N SER A 12 14.00 -0.22 -14.78
CA SER A 12 13.57 -1.11 -13.70
C SER A 12 12.05 -1.12 -13.49
N SER A 13 11.35 -0.07 -13.90
CA SER A 13 9.90 0.11 -13.69
C SER A 13 9.02 -1.09 -14.04
N PRO A 14 9.12 -1.74 -15.24
CA PRO A 14 8.31 -2.91 -15.56
C PRO A 14 8.56 -4.10 -14.63
N PHE A 15 9.80 -4.31 -14.20
CA PHE A 15 10.15 -5.39 -13.28
C PHE A 15 9.57 -5.15 -11.88
N VAL A 16 9.62 -3.89 -11.42
CA VAL A 16 9.00 -3.48 -10.14
C VAL A 16 7.48 -3.59 -10.20
N ALA A 17 6.85 -3.21 -11.31
CA ALA A 17 5.41 -3.38 -11.50
C ALA A 17 5.00 -4.87 -11.45
N GLY A 18 5.76 -5.75 -12.09
CA GLY A 18 5.55 -7.20 -12.01
C GLY A 18 5.72 -7.73 -10.58
N LEU A 19 6.73 -7.24 -9.85
CA LEU A 19 6.91 -7.59 -8.45
C LEU A 19 5.73 -7.15 -7.58
N ILE A 20 5.22 -5.93 -7.78
CA ILE A 20 4.05 -5.42 -7.07
C ILE A 20 2.84 -6.34 -7.31
N ALA A 21 2.55 -6.67 -8.57
CA ALA A 21 1.45 -7.56 -8.92
C ALA A 21 1.60 -8.97 -8.30
N LYS A 22 2.83 -9.50 -8.27
CA LYS A 22 3.13 -10.77 -7.60
C LYS A 22 2.83 -10.70 -6.10
N VAL A 23 3.28 -9.65 -5.43
CA VAL A 23 3.05 -9.46 -3.98
C VAL A 23 1.55 -9.34 -3.68
N ASP A 24 0.80 -8.62 -4.52
CA ASP A 24 -0.66 -8.54 -4.37
C ASP A 24 -1.32 -9.91 -4.46
N SER A 25 -0.92 -10.72 -5.44
CA SER A 25 -1.49 -12.04 -5.66
C SER A 25 -1.14 -13.04 -4.55
N GLU A 26 0.08 -12.96 -4.00
CA GLU A 26 0.57 -13.94 -3.03
C GLU A 26 0.28 -13.57 -1.57
N GLN A 27 0.30 -12.27 -1.26
CA GLN A 27 0.23 -11.76 0.12
C GLN A 27 -0.91 -10.75 0.31
N GLY A 28 -1.32 -10.05 -0.74
CA GLY A 28 -2.33 -8.99 -0.68
C GLY A 28 -1.74 -7.60 -0.87
N PHE A 29 -2.57 -6.69 -1.37
CA PHE A 29 -2.18 -5.33 -1.77
C PHE A 29 -1.66 -4.44 -0.63
N TRP A 30 -1.97 -4.81 0.61
CA TRP A 30 -1.54 -4.10 1.82
C TRP A 30 -0.12 -4.46 2.25
N HIS A 31 0.53 -5.40 1.56
CA HIS A 31 1.93 -5.75 1.81
C HIS A 31 2.90 -4.92 0.98
N SER A 32 4.02 -4.54 1.61
CA SER A 32 5.11 -3.84 0.94
C SER A 32 5.83 -4.75 -0.06
N PRO A 33 6.12 -4.27 -1.29
CA PRO A 33 7.01 -4.96 -2.22
C PRO A 33 8.50 -4.85 -1.84
N SER A 34 8.85 -4.04 -0.84
CA SER A 34 10.24 -3.93 -0.36
C SER A 34 10.73 -5.25 0.25
N ASN A 35 12.03 -5.51 0.10
CA ASN A 35 12.74 -6.73 0.51
C ASN A 35 12.23 -8.01 -0.18
N LYS A 36 11.51 -7.88 -1.30
CA LYS A 36 11.08 -9.00 -2.13
C LYS A 36 11.98 -9.14 -3.35
N GLU A 37 12.15 -10.38 -3.79
CA GLU A 37 13.04 -10.72 -4.91
C GLU A 37 12.43 -10.33 -6.26
N ILE A 38 13.23 -9.70 -7.11
CA ILE A 38 12.87 -9.31 -8.47
C ILE A 38 13.35 -10.43 -9.41
N ASN A 39 12.39 -11.08 -10.07
CA ASN A 39 12.67 -12.15 -11.03
C ASN A 39 13.07 -11.58 -12.41
N GLY A 40 13.86 -12.34 -13.17
CA GLY A 40 14.17 -12.04 -14.58
C GLY A 40 15.27 -10.99 -14.80
N ILE A 41 15.90 -10.50 -13.73
CA ILE A 41 17.07 -9.62 -13.83
C ILE A 41 18.34 -10.35 -13.44
N VAL A 42 19.45 -9.99 -14.09
CA VAL A 42 20.78 -10.55 -13.84
C VAL A 42 21.74 -9.53 -13.20
N GLY A 43 21.31 -8.27 -13.13
CA GLY A 43 22.15 -7.15 -12.73
C GLY A 43 21.37 -5.85 -12.63
N THR A 44 21.99 -4.86 -11.99
CA THR A 44 21.62 -3.45 -12.06
C THR A 44 22.62 -2.72 -12.95
N SER A 45 22.16 -1.72 -13.72
CA SER A 45 23.05 -0.92 -14.57
C SER A 45 24.09 -0.12 -13.78
N ARG A 46 23.79 0.19 -12.51
CA ARG A 46 24.70 0.79 -11.55
C ARG A 46 24.67 -0.05 -10.27
N PRO A 47 25.83 -0.50 -9.76
CA PRO A 47 25.88 -1.17 -8.47
C PRO A 47 25.51 -0.18 -7.37
N ILE A 48 24.51 -0.52 -6.55
CA ILE A 48 24.12 0.22 -5.36
C ILE A 48 24.72 -0.49 -4.16
N ASP A 49 25.52 0.23 -3.38
CA ASP A 49 26.10 -0.30 -2.15
C ASP A 49 25.00 -0.51 -1.11
N PHE A 50 24.95 -1.74 -0.58
CA PHE A 50 24.12 -2.12 0.54
C PHE A 50 24.93 -3.00 1.47
N THR A 51 24.93 -2.64 2.76
CA THR A 51 25.48 -3.47 3.82
C THR A 51 24.45 -3.56 4.92
N LEU A 52 24.09 -4.79 5.31
CA LEU A 52 23.12 -5.02 6.37
C LEU A 52 23.60 -4.38 7.69
N GLY A 53 22.74 -3.57 8.30
CA GLY A 53 23.07 -2.84 9.54
C GLY A 53 23.85 -1.54 9.35
N ASN A 54 24.32 -1.22 8.14
CA ASN A 54 24.96 0.06 7.84
C ASN A 54 23.91 1.09 7.38
N THR A 55 23.52 2.00 8.27
CA THR A 55 22.59 3.09 7.95
C THR A 55 23.12 4.05 6.90
N ASN A 56 24.45 4.16 6.75
CA ASN A 56 25.10 5.11 5.84
C ASN A 56 25.37 4.52 4.45
N CYS A 57 24.91 3.29 4.15
CA CYS A 57 25.07 2.75 2.80
C CYS A 57 24.21 3.53 1.79
N ARG A 58 24.64 3.51 0.53
CA ARG A 58 24.02 4.29 -0.54
C ARG A 58 22.56 3.91 -0.77
N ALA A 59 22.22 2.63 -0.64
CA ALA A 59 20.83 2.17 -0.71
C ALA A 59 19.94 2.84 0.33
N ASN A 60 20.41 2.97 1.57
CA ASN A 60 19.66 3.59 2.66
C ASN A 60 19.55 5.10 2.48
N HIS A 61 20.64 5.77 2.09
CA HIS A 61 20.61 7.21 1.78
C HIS A 61 19.61 7.54 0.67
N LEU A 62 19.56 6.74 -0.40
CA LEU A 62 18.60 6.93 -1.49
C LEU A 62 17.16 6.69 -1.03
N ASN A 63 16.92 5.62 -0.26
CA ASN A 63 15.59 5.31 0.27
C ASN A 63 15.09 6.40 1.26
N GLU A 64 15.98 6.95 2.08
CA GLU A 64 15.68 8.10 2.95
C GLU A 64 15.24 9.34 2.15
N ASN A 65 15.72 9.48 0.92
CA ASN A 65 15.33 10.52 -0.05
C ASN A 65 14.29 10.02 -1.05
N GLU A 66 13.45 9.05 -0.66
CA GLU A 66 12.28 8.58 -1.41
C GLU A 66 12.62 7.91 -2.76
N VAL A 67 13.87 7.49 -2.94
CA VAL A 67 14.33 6.75 -4.11
C VAL A 67 14.49 5.28 -3.74
N THR A 68 13.60 4.46 -4.29
CA THR A 68 13.70 3.01 -4.16
C THR A 68 14.84 2.46 -5.03
N THR A 69 15.61 1.53 -4.48
CA THR A 69 16.78 0.93 -5.14
C THR A 69 16.60 -0.57 -5.33
N ILE A 70 17.54 -1.20 -6.04
CA ILE A 70 17.66 -2.65 -6.15
C ILE A 70 19.00 -3.02 -5.54
N ILE A 71 18.96 -3.89 -4.52
CA ILE A 71 20.14 -4.40 -3.82
C ILE A 71 20.38 -5.85 -4.18
N HIS A 72 21.60 -6.35 -3.96
CA HIS A 72 21.94 -7.75 -4.12
C HIS A 72 22.23 -8.39 -2.76
N GLN A 73 21.26 -9.17 -2.25
CA GLN A 73 21.34 -9.86 -0.97
C GLN A 73 20.56 -11.17 -1.08
N ASN A 74 21.25 -12.28 -1.35
CA ASN A 74 20.63 -13.57 -1.68
C ASN A 74 19.58 -13.43 -2.79
N GLY A 75 20.03 -12.93 -3.95
CA GLY A 75 19.18 -12.50 -5.07
C GLY A 75 19.03 -10.98 -5.16
N TYR A 76 18.47 -10.50 -6.27
CA TYR A 76 18.18 -9.08 -6.45
C TYR A 76 16.85 -8.73 -5.80
N ARG A 77 16.86 -7.73 -4.91
CA ARG A 77 15.70 -7.35 -4.11
C ARG A 77 15.36 -5.88 -4.30
N LEU A 78 14.06 -5.58 -4.32
CA LEU A 78 13.60 -4.20 -4.19
C LEU A 78 13.93 -3.70 -2.79
N TRP A 79 14.49 -2.49 -2.68
CA TRP A 79 14.85 -1.88 -1.40
C TRP A 79 14.31 -0.46 -1.33
N GLY A 80 13.18 -0.33 -0.65
CA GLY A 80 12.44 0.91 -0.53
C GLY A 80 10.94 0.68 -0.67
N ASN A 81 10.17 1.44 0.11
CA ASN A 81 8.71 1.42 0.06
C ASN A 81 8.11 2.82 0.22
N ARG A 82 8.94 3.87 0.18
CA ARG A 82 8.49 5.24 0.30
C ARG A 82 7.93 5.74 -1.02
N THR A 83 6.89 6.55 -0.94
CA THR A 83 6.34 7.31 -2.07
C THR A 83 7.03 8.67 -2.15
N CYS A 84 6.81 9.40 -3.25
CA CYS A 84 7.25 10.79 -3.40
C CYS A 84 6.23 11.79 -2.80
N SER A 85 5.50 11.38 -1.75
CA SER A 85 4.46 12.21 -1.14
C SER A 85 5.06 13.11 -0.06
N ASN A 86 4.75 14.41 -0.13
CA ASN A 86 5.09 15.35 0.94
C ASN A 86 4.21 15.20 2.20
N ASP A 87 3.08 14.47 2.11
CA ASP A 87 2.25 14.14 3.26
C ASP A 87 2.72 12.82 3.88
N SER A 88 3.19 12.90 5.13
CA SER A 88 3.73 11.77 5.89
C SER A 88 2.71 10.66 6.14
N LYS A 89 1.40 10.95 6.08
CA LYS A 89 0.35 9.93 6.15
C LYS A 89 0.40 8.97 4.96
N TRP A 90 0.88 9.46 3.81
CA TRP A 90 0.97 8.70 2.56
C TRP A 90 2.40 8.29 2.20
N ALA A 91 3.31 8.35 3.18
CA ALA A 91 4.73 8.07 2.98
C ALA A 91 4.98 6.66 2.44
N PHE A 92 4.15 5.67 2.77
CA PHE A 92 4.38 4.28 2.34
C PHE A 92 3.48 3.86 1.18
N LEU A 93 4.07 3.20 0.19
CA LEU A 93 3.37 2.70 -0.97
C LEU A 93 2.24 1.73 -0.57
N SER A 94 2.51 0.79 0.34
CA SER A 94 1.48 -0.15 0.82
C SER A 94 0.28 0.54 1.47
N VAL A 95 0.51 1.65 2.19
CA VAL A 95 -0.55 2.46 2.81
C VAL A 95 -1.40 3.16 1.75
N ARG A 96 -0.75 3.81 0.78
CA ARG A 96 -1.45 4.48 -0.33
C ARG A 96 -2.25 3.48 -1.18
N ARG A 97 -1.66 2.33 -1.48
CA ARG A 97 -2.30 1.28 -2.28
C ARG A 97 -3.49 0.64 -1.59
N THR A 98 -3.42 0.44 -0.27
CA THR A 98 -4.58 0.02 0.53
C THR A 98 -5.73 1.01 0.39
N ALA A 99 -5.45 2.31 0.49
CA ALA A 99 -6.46 3.34 0.30
C ALA A 99 -7.05 3.33 -1.11
N ASP A 100 -6.19 3.26 -2.14
CA ASP A 100 -6.62 3.24 -3.53
C ASP A 100 -7.56 2.06 -3.79
N LEU A 101 -7.18 0.85 -3.39
CA LEU A 101 -8.00 -0.34 -3.66
C LEU A 101 -9.29 -0.39 -2.86
N ILE A 102 -9.33 0.16 -1.64
CA ILE A 102 -10.59 0.31 -0.90
C ILE A 102 -11.53 1.25 -1.67
N ASN A 103 -11.07 2.44 -2.05
CA ASN A 103 -11.87 3.41 -2.80
C ASN A 103 -12.42 2.82 -4.11
N ASP A 104 -11.52 2.21 -4.88
CA ASP A 104 -11.83 1.57 -6.15
C ASP A 104 -12.86 0.44 -6.01
N SER A 105 -12.72 -0.39 -4.97
CA SER A 105 -13.63 -1.50 -4.70
C SER A 105 -15.01 -1.00 -4.29
N LEU A 106 -15.08 0.05 -3.47
CA LEU A 106 -16.34 0.66 -3.05
C LEU A 106 -17.08 1.26 -4.25
N LEU A 107 -16.39 2.01 -5.10
CA LEU A 107 -16.99 2.58 -6.31
C LEU A 107 -17.55 1.50 -7.25
N ARG A 108 -16.79 0.42 -7.48
CA ARG A 108 -17.23 -0.70 -8.32
C ARG A 108 -18.40 -1.47 -7.70
N ALA A 109 -18.35 -1.74 -6.40
CA ALA A 109 -19.36 -2.53 -5.71
C ALA A 109 -20.71 -1.81 -5.55
N HIS A 110 -20.71 -0.47 -5.54
CA HIS A 110 -21.93 0.33 -5.31
C HIS A 110 -22.56 0.89 -6.58
N LEU A 111 -22.19 0.39 -7.76
CA LEU A 111 -22.84 0.78 -9.01
C LEU A 111 -24.37 0.52 -8.98
N TRP A 112 -24.81 -0.51 -8.26
CA TRP A 112 -26.24 -0.82 -8.08
C TRP A 112 -27.01 0.26 -7.28
N ALA A 113 -26.30 1.05 -6.47
CA ALA A 113 -26.87 2.06 -5.59
C ALA A 113 -27.18 3.36 -6.34
N VAL A 114 -26.57 3.55 -7.52
CA VAL A 114 -26.83 4.70 -8.40
C VAL A 114 -28.30 4.67 -8.87
N ASP A 115 -28.93 5.84 -8.87
CA ASP A 115 -30.31 6.09 -9.30
C ASP A 115 -31.42 5.36 -8.49
N ARG A 116 -31.09 4.76 -7.35
CA ARG A 116 -32.10 4.28 -6.40
C ARG A 116 -32.71 5.44 -5.61
N ASN A 117 -33.97 5.27 -5.23
CA ASN A 117 -34.64 6.25 -4.36
C ASN A 117 -33.91 6.38 -3.03
N ILE A 118 -33.57 7.62 -2.66
CA ILE A 118 -32.95 7.94 -1.37
C ILE A 118 -34.00 7.75 -0.28
N THR A 119 -33.95 6.59 0.35
CA THR A 119 -34.75 6.23 1.51
C THR A 119 -33.86 5.98 2.70
N LYS A 120 -34.43 5.92 3.91
CA LYS A 120 -33.64 5.53 5.10
C LYS A 120 -33.02 4.13 4.92
N THR A 121 -33.79 3.19 4.39
CA THR A 121 -33.33 1.83 4.07
C THR A 121 -32.18 1.85 3.07
N TYR A 122 -32.24 2.69 2.03
CA TYR A 122 -31.12 2.85 1.09
C TYR A 122 -29.81 3.27 1.79
N ILE A 123 -29.89 4.25 2.70
CA ILE A 123 -28.72 4.72 3.46
C ILE A 123 -28.18 3.58 4.34
N ASP A 124 -29.07 2.90 5.06
CA ASP A 124 -28.71 1.78 5.94
C ASP A 124 -28.06 0.62 5.15
N ASP A 125 -28.62 0.25 4.00
CA ASP A 125 -28.10 -0.81 3.12
C ASP A 125 -26.69 -0.50 2.59
N VAL A 126 -26.43 0.75 2.20
CA VAL A 126 -25.10 1.18 1.75
C VAL A 126 -24.10 1.13 2.91
N ILE A 127 -24.48 1.67 4.09
CA ILE A 127 -23.62 1.64 5.27
C ILE A 127 -23.28 0.20 5.66
N GLU A 128 -24.27 -0.70 5.67
CA GLU A 128 -24.07 -2.12 5.97
C GLU A 128 -23.15 -2.77 4.95
N GLY A 129 -23.40 -2.59 3.66
CA GLY A 129 -22.56 -3.15 2.60
C GLY A 129 -21.09 -2.73 2.68
N VAL A 130 -20.83 -1.43 2.90
CA VAL A 130 -19.46 -0.92 3.08
C VAL A 130 -18.84 -1.48 4.36
N ASN A 131 -19.56 -1.50 5.48
CA ASN A 131 -19.04 -2.02 6.75
C ASN A 131 -18.75 -3.53 6.69
N SER A 132 -19.56 -4.31 6.00
CA SER A 132 -19.30 -5.74 5.76
C SER A 132 -18.01 -5.95 4.95
N TYR A 133 -17.77 -5.12 3.94
CA TYR A 133 -16.51 -5.15 3.18
C TYR A 133 -15.30 -4.78 4.05
N LEU A 134 -15.38 -3.69 4.82
CA LEU A 134 -14.29 -3.28 5.72
C LEU A 134 -14.04 -4.34 6.81
N ALA A 135 -15.07 -4.99 7.32
CA ALA A 135 -14.94 -6.10 8.26
C ALA A 135 -14.22 -7.30 7.62
N ASN A 136 -14.51 -7.61 6.36
CA ASN A 136 -13.81 -8.66 5.62
C ASN A 136 -12.32 -8.33 5.43
N LEU A 137 -11.99 -7.10 5.05
CA LEU A 137 -10.59 -6.63 4.97
C LEU A 137 -9.87 -6.73 6.31
N LYS A 138 -10.56 -6.36 7.41
CA LYS A 138 -10.01 -6.51 8.75
C LYS A 138 -9.72 -7.97 9.10
N ALA A 139 -10.63 -8.88 8.75
CA ALA A 139 -10.43 -10.32 8.97
C ALA A 139 -9.24 -10.89 8.19
N GLN A 140 -8.94 -10.33 7.01
CA GLN A 140 -7.76 -10.69 6.21
C GLN A 140 -6.46 -10.03 6.70
N GLY A 141 -6.53 -9.08 7.65
CA GLY A 141 -5.38 -8.29 8.10
C GLY A 141 -5.00 -7.13 7.17
N ALA A 142 -5.84 -6.82 6.17
CA ALA A 142 -5.59 -5.73 5.23
C ALA A 142 -5.73 -4.34 5.86
N ILE A 143 -6.56 -4.24 6.90
CA ILE A 143 -6.74 -3.05 7.74
C ILE A 143 -6.86 -3.46 9.21
N ILE A 144 -6.50 -2.56 10.12
CA ILE A 144 -6.62 -2.72 11.57
C ILE A 144 -8.05 -2.37 12.03
N SER A 145 -8.61 -1.31 11.45
CA SER A 145 -9.97 -0.83 11.72
C SER A 145 -10.57 -0.21 10.46
N GLY A 146 -11.89 -0.19 10.38
CA GLY A 146 -12.63 0.59 9.41
C GLY A 146 -14.10 0.75 9.81
N LYS A 147 -14.71 1.86 9.39
CA LYS A 147 -16.12 2.17 9.67
C LYS A 147 -16.66 3.15 8.63
N CYS A 148 -17.84 2.84 8.10
CA CYS A 148 -18.62 3.69 7.22
C CYS A 148 -19.80 4.31 7.97
N TYR A 149 -20.15 5.54 7.63
CA TYR A 149 -21.30 6.26 8.13
C TYR A 149 -21.79 7.30 7.11
N ALA A 150 -23.08 7.63 7.18
CA ALA A 150 -23.63 8.77 6.43
C ALA A 150 -23.35 10.07 7.21
N THR A 151 -22.70 11.03 6.57
CA THR A 151 -22.24 12.28 7.21
C THR A 151 -23.42 13.21 7.47
N PRO A 152 -23.88 13.38 8.73
CA PRO A 152 -25.13 14.09 9.00
C PRO A 152 -25.09 15.56 8.56
N GLU A 153 -23.92 16.18 8.65
CA GLU A 153 -23.70 17.59 8.31
C GLU A 153 -23.79 17.83 6.80
N LEU A 154 -23.45 16.84 5.99
CA LEU A 154 -23.50 16.91 4.53
C LEU A 154 -24.84 16.42 3.98
N ASN A 155 -25.52 15.50 4.66
CA ASN A 155 -26.82 14.96 4.26
C ASN A 155 -28.00 15.88 4.65
N THR A 156 -27.90 17.15 4.28
CA THR A 156 -28.97 18.14 4.51
C THR A 156 -30.19 17.87 3.61
N PRO A 157 -31.39 18.35 3.97
CA PRO A 157 -32.58 18.21 3.13
C PRO A 157 -32.39 18.76 1.70
N ALA A 158 -31.62 19.84 1.54
CA ALA A 158 -31.33 20.43 0.23
C ALA A 158 -30.45 19.52 -0.64
N ASN A 159 -29.42 18.88 -0.03
CA ASN A 159 -28.57 17.93 -0.74
C ASN A 159 -29.35 16.66 -1.13
N ILE A 160 -30.16 16.12 -0.20
CA ILE A 160 -31.01 14.94 -0.47
C ILE A 160 -32.04 15.24 -1.56
N ALA A 161 -32.69 16.41 -1.52
CA ALA A 161 -33.62 16.85 -2.57
C ALA A 161 -32.94 17.03 -3.94
N SER A 162 -31.62 17.29 -3.93
CA SER A 162 -30.79 17.37 -5.13
C SER A 162 -30.21 16.01 -5.57
N GLY A 163 -30.65 14.90 -4.96
CA GLY A 163 -30.17 13.55 -5.28
C GLY A 163 -28.78 13.22 -4.72
N LYS A 164 -28.24 14.01 -3.79
CA LYS A 164 -26.90 13.83 -3.23
C LYS A 164 -26.97 13.20 -1.85
N VAL A 165 -26.23 12.12 -1.66
CA VAL A 165 -25.98 11.49 -0.35
C VAL A 165 -24.48 11.30 -0.17
N TYR A 166 -23.98 11.66 1.00
CA TYR A 166 -22.57 11.59 1.36
C TYR A 166 -22.37 10.47 2.37
N PHE A 167 -21.43 9.59 2.06
CA PHE A 167 -20.96 8.52 2.95
C PHE A 167 -19.48 8.74 3.16
N ASP A 168 -19.08 8.89 4.42
CA ASP A 168 -17.69 8.89 4.81
C ASP A 168 -17.32 7.53 5.36
N PHE A 169 -16.07 7.14 5.16
CA PHE A 169 -15.52 5.98 5.82
C PHE A 169 -14.10 6.25 6.32
N GLU A 170 -13.82 5.74 7.51
CA GLU A 170 -12.49 5.73 8.12
C GLU A 170 -11.88 4.33 7.98
N PHE A 171 -10.55 4.27 7.86
CA PHE A 171 -9.80 3.02 7.88
C PHE A 171 -8.38 3.25 8.40
N THR A 172 -7.80 2.23 9.03
CA THR A 172 -6.41 2.23 9.50
C THR A 172 -5.65 1.10 8.81
N PRO A 173 -4.73 1.38 7.87
CA PRO A 173 -3.91 0.34 7.26
C PRO A 173 -2.77 -0.10 8.20
N PRO A 174 -2.23 -1.32 8.03
CA PRO A 174 -0.98 -1.70 8.68
C PRO A 174 0.20 -0.93 8.06
N TYR A 175 1.10 -0.44 8.90
CA TYR A 175 2.32 0.24 8.47
C TYR A 175 3.46 -0.78 8.34
N PRO A 176 4.30 -0.69 7.29
CA PRO A 176 5.46 -1.57 7.15
C PRO A 176 6.52 -1.24 8.20
N ALA A 177 7.17 -2.26 8.75
CA ALA A 177 8.32 -2.09 9.62
C ALA A 177 9.57 -1.75 8.79
N GLU A 178 9.75 -0.47 8.44
CA GLU A 178 10.86 -0.01 7.60
C GLU A 178 12.22 -0.07 8.29
N GLN A 179 12.27 0.27 9.59
CA GLN A 179 13.48 0.22 10.39
C GLN A 179 13.24 -0.65 11.62
N ILE A 180 14.03 -1.72 11.74
CA ILE A 180 14.04 -2.59 12.92
C ILE A 180 15.35 -2.32 13.66
N ILE A 181 15.25 -1.69 14.84
CA ILE A 181 16.41 -1.29 15.64
C ILE A 181 16.53 -2.24 16.85
N PHE A 182 17.56 -3.08 16.84
CA PHE A 182 17.93 -3.90 17.99
C PHE A 182 18.88 -3.12 18.89
N ARG A 183 18.59 -3.07 20.20
CA ARG A 183 19.43 -2.44 21.22
C ARG A 183 19.89 -3.50 22.22
N SER A 184 21.20 -3.66 22.38
CA SER A 184 21.78 -4.62 23.32
C SER A 184 22.36 -3.90 24.54
N HIS A 185 22.15 -4.48 25.72
CA HIS A 185 22.75 -4.03 26.97
C HIS A 185 23.48 -5.21 27.61
N LEU A 186 24.79 -5.07 27.86
CA LEU A 186 25.56 -6.04 28.62
C LEU A 186 25.23 -5.87 30.11
N VAL A 187 24.81 -6.94 30.78
CA VAL A 187 24.58 -6.96 32.23
C VAL A 187 25.67 -7.80 32.90
N ASN A 188 26.16 -7.32 34.05
CA ASN A 188 27.14 -8.06 34.86
C ASN A 188 26.47 -9.21 35.61
N ILE A 189 27.21 -10.27 35.89
CA ILE A 189 26.76 -11.37 36.74
C ILE A 189 26.54 -10.81 38.16
N SER A 190 25.35 -11.04 38.72
CA SER A 190 24.95 -10.66 40.08
C SER A 190 25.63 -11.50 41.14
#